data_AF-A0A0M3HJY2-F1
#
_entry.id   AF-A0A0M3HJY2-F1
#
_cell.length_a   1.000
_cell.length_b   1.000
_cell.length_c   1.000
_cell.angle_alpha   90.00
_cell.angle_beta   90.00
_cell.angle_gamma   90.00
#
_symmetry.space_group_name_H-M   'P 1'
#
loop_
_entity.id
_entity.type
_entity.pdbx_description
1 polymer ?
#
loop_
_entity_poly.entity_id
_entity_poly.type
_entity_poly.pdbx_seq_one_letter_code
_entity_poly.pdbx_strand_id
1 'polypeptide(L)' 'MGYIRCELIPRDVLFGRNDYSGISLSADGKMVGYLAADKHNRNNLFVICATCTYAEQATFEENDIIRL' A
#
# COMPACT_ATOMS: atom_id res chain seq x y z
N MET A 1 -2.76 13.18 -31.62
CA MET A 1 -1.66 13.16 -30.62
C MET A 1 -2.30 13.00 -29.25
N GLY A 2 -2.10 11.87 -28.58
CA GLY A 2 -2.53 11.68 -27.20
C GLY A 2 -1.43 12.13 -26.24
N TYR A 3 -1.79 12.90 -25.23
CA TYR A 3 -0.89 13.28 -24.13
C TYR A 3 -1.05 12.27 -23.00
N ILE A 4 0.07 11.77 -22.50
CA ILE A 4 0.09 10.91 -21.30
C ILE A 4 -0.12 11.83 -20.09
N ARG A 5 -1.20 11.59 -19.33
CA ARG A 5 -1.45 12.30 -18.08
C ARG A 5 -0.75 11.54 -16.96
N CYS A 6 0.31 12.12 -16.42
CA CYS A 6 1.00 11.58 -15.24
C CYS A 6 0.62 12.42 -14.03
N GLU A 7 0.15 11.77 -12.97
CA GLU A 7 -0.08 12.38 -11.67
C GLU A 7 0.99 11.83 -10.70
N LEU A 8 1.61 12.71 -9.94
CA LEU A 8 2.63 12.32 -8.96
C LEU A 8 1.96 11.76 -7.71
N ILE A 9 2.36 10.57 -7.30
CA ILE A 9 1.94 10.01 -6.01
C ILE A 9 2.71 10.74 -4.91
N PRO A 10 2.04 11.33 -3.90
CA PRO A 10 2.71 12.02 -2.81
C PRO A 10 3.73 11.11 -2.12
N ARG A 11 4.90 11.64 -1.78
CA ARG A 11 5.95 10.89 -1.08
C ARG A 11 5.42 10.26 0.21
N ASP A 12 4.56 10.98 0.94
CA ASP A 12 4.06 10.52 2.24
C ASP A 12 3.13 9.29 2.12
N VAL A 13 2.48 9.10 0.97
CA VAL A 13 1.68 7.91 0.67
C VAL A 13 2.57 6.67 0.53
N LEU A 14 3.73 6.82 -0.14
CA LEU A 14 4.65 5.71 -0.41
C LEU A 14 5.69 5.51 0.70
N PHE A 15 6.12 6.58 1.38
CA PHE A 15 7.30 6.56 2.25
C PHE A 15 7.12 7.40 3.51
N GLY A 16 5.93 7.91 3.80
CA GLY A 16 5.67 8.77 4.96
C GLY A 16 5.61 8.01 6.29
N ARG A 17 5.55 6.68 6.24
CA ARG A 17 5.39 5.80 7.38
C ARG A 17 6.54 4.82 7.50
N ASN A 18 7.13 4.75 8.69
CA ASN A 18 8.29 3.91 8.99
C ASN A 18 7.90 2.45 9.25
N ASP A 19 6.62 2.19 9.46
CA ASP A 19 6.05 0.86 9.67
C ASP A 19 5.55 0.19 8.38
N TYR A 20 5.74 0.85 7.22
CA TYR A 20 5.48 0.26 5.91
C TYR A 20 6.70 -0.51 5.42
N SER A 21 6.46 -1.70 4.87
CA SER A 21 7.48 -2.48 4.16
C SER A 21 6.85 -3.17 2.93
N GLY A 22 7.68 -3.74 2.04
CA GLY A 22 7.17 -4.52 0.90
C GLY A 22 6.25 -3.74 -0.05
N ILE A 23 6.56 -2.46 -0.29
CA ILE A 23 5.67 -1.53 -0.98
C ILE A 23 5.58 -1.91 -2.47
N SER A 24 4.36 -1.97 -2.99
CA SER A 24 4.06 -2.25 -4.38
C SER A 24 2.95 -1.34 -4.91
N LEU A 25 2.98 -1.02 -6.20
CA LEU A 25 2.02 -0.14 -6.85
C LEU A 25 1.20 -0.95 -7.86
N SER A 26 -0.12 -0.74 -7.90
CA SER A 26 -0.98 -1.32 -8.92
C SER A 26 -0.63 -0.80 -10.32
N ALA A 27 -0.95 -1.59 -11.35
CA ALA A 27 -0.63 -1.23 -12.74
C ALA A 27 -1.26 0.09 -13.20
N ASP A 28 -2.40 0.47 -12.61
CA ASP A 28 -3.08 1.74 -12.87
C ASP A 28 -2.62 2.91 -11.98
N GLY A 29 -1.68 2.66 -11.06
CA GLY A 29 -1.12 3.66 -10.15
C GLY A 29 -2.07 4.15 -9.05
N LYS A 30 -3.26 3.56 -8.92
CA LYS A 30 -4.28 4.05 -7.96
C LYS A 30 -4.18 3.40 -6.59
N MET A 31 -3.61 2.21 -6.49
CA MET A 31 -3.54 1.44 -5.25
C MET A 31 -2.09 1.15 -4.89
N VAL A 32 -1.77 1.31 -3.60
CA VAL A 32 -0.49 0.97 -3.00
C VAL A 32 -0.70 -0.18 -2.04
N GLY A 33 -0.04 -1.31 -2.30
CA GLY A 33 0.05 -2.41 -1.35
C GLY A 33 1.27 -2.24 -0.45
N TYR A 34 1.14 -2.52 0.84
CA TYR A 34 2.27 -2.58 1.77
C TYR A 34 2.02 -3.60 2.87
N LEU A 35 3.11 -4.07 3.48
CA LEU A 35 3.10 -4.87 4.68
C LEU A 35 3.23 -3.98 5.92
N ALA A 36 2.36 -4.19 6.89
CA ALA A 36 2.39 -3.55 8.20
C ALA A 36 1.83 -4.50 9.27
N ALA A 37 2.07 -4.19 10.55
CA ALA A 37 1.53 -4.99 11.65
C ALA A 37 0.05 -4.68 11.90
N ASP A 38 -0.77 -5.72 12.11
CA ASP A 38 -2.17 -5.61 12.54
C ASP A 38 -2.28 -5.25 14.04
N LYS A 39 -3.51 -5.15 14.54
CA LYS A 39 -3.81 -4.88 15.96
C LYS A 39 -3.27 -5.93 16.94
N HIS A 40 -2.85 -7.10 16.46
CA HIS A 40 -2.25 -8.18 17.23
C HIS A 40 -0.75 -8.31 16.95
N ASN A 41 -0.14 -7.29 16.33
CA ASN A 41 1.27 -7.24 15.98
C ASN A 41 1.71 -8.32 14.97
N ARG A 42 0.82 -8.71 14.06
CA ARG A 42 1.11 -9.65 12.96
C ARG A 42 1.16 -8.94 11.62
N ASN A 43 2.20 -9.19 10.84
CA ASN A 43 2.39 -8.60 9.51
C ASN A 43 1.31 -9.08 8.54
N ASN A 44 0.54 -8.13 8.02
CA ASN A 44 -0.50 -8.36 7.03
C ASN A 44 -0.31 -7.40 5.84
N LEU A 45 -0.90 -7.76 4.71
CA LEU A 45 -1.01 -6.89 3.56
C LEU A 45 -2.15 -5.91 3.74
N PHE A 46 -1.84 -4.64 3.54
CA PHE A 46 -2.78 -3.55 3.48
C PHE A 46 -2.74 -2.91 2.10
N VAL A 47 -3.86 -2.35 1.68
CA VAL A 47 -3.99 -1.61 0.43
C VAL A 47 -4.53 -0.24 0.75
N ILE A 48 -3.93 0.80 0.17
CA ILE A 48 -4.45 2.17 0.25
C ILE A 48 -4.54 2.79 -1.12
N CYS A 49 -5.49 3.69 -1.23
CA CYS A 49 -5.66 4.50 -2.41
C CYS A 49 -4.62 5.63 -2.45
N ALA A 50 -3.89 5.75 -3.55
CA ALA A 50 -2.89 6.79 -3.75
C ALA A 50 -3.51 8.20 -3.88
N THR A 51 -4.76 8.26 -4.32
CA THR A 51 -5.46 9.52 -4.67
C THR A 51 -6.72 9.77 -3.84
N CYS A 52 -7.03 8.91 -2.86
CA CYS A 52 -8.24 8.99 -2.05
C CYS A 52 -8.01 8.46 -0.63
N THR A 53 -8.97 8.66 0.26
CA THR A 53 -8.83 8.34 1.70
C THR A 53 -9.13 6.88 2.04
N TYR A 54 -9.16 5.98 1.05
CA TYR A 54 -9.47 4.57 1.27
C TYR A 54 -8.23 3.79 1.71
N ALA A 55 -8.37 3.01 2.79
CA ALA A 55 -7.36 2.06 3.24
C ALA A 55 -8.05 0.83 3.83
N GLU A 56 -7.57 -0.37 3.49
CA GLU A 56 -8.10 -1.63 4.00
C GLU A 56 -7.01 -2.68 4.23
N GLN A 57 -7.31 -3.64 5.09
CA GLN A 57 -6.51 -4.85 5.25
C GLN A 57 -6.96 -5.87 4.21
N ALA A 58 -6.04 -6.31 3.34
CA ALA A 58 -6.34 -7.23 2.24
C ALA A 58 -6.21 -8.71 2.64
N THR A 59 -5.43 -9.00 3.69
CA THR A 59 -5.21 -10.37 4.19
C THR A 59 -5.52 -10.46 5.66
N PHE A 60 -6.08 -11.58 6.11
CA PHE A 60 -6.42 -11.83 7.52
C PHE A 60 -5.68 -13.06 8.04
N GLU A 61 -4.36 -13.08 7.81
CA GLU A 61 -3.58 -14.25 8.16
C GLU A 61 -3.48 -14.39 9.68
N GLU A 62 -3.56 -15.63 10.16
CA GLU A 62 -3.36 -15.93 11.57
C GLU A 62 -1.88 -15.90 11.97
N ASN A 63 -0.98 -15.98 10.97
CA ASN A 63 0.47 -15.96 11.07
C ASN A 63 1.07 -14.80 10.24
N ASP A 64 2.33 -14.44 10.51
CA ASP A 64 3.01 -13.36 9.80
C ASP A 64 3.16 -13.62 8.30
N ILE A 65 2.75 -12.65 7.48
CA ILE A 65 3.13 -12.58 6.07
C ILE A 65 4.55 -12.02 5.99
N ILE A 66 5.50 -12.89 5.70
CA ILE A 66 6.93 -12.53 5.72
C ILE A 66 7.41 -12.02 4.35
N ARG A 67 6.68 -12.31 3.25
CA ARG A 67 7.02 -11.89 1.88
C ARG A 67 5.80 -11.79 0.96
N LEU A 68 5.81 -10.78 0.09
CA LEU A 68 5.13 -10.75 -1.22
C LEU A 68 6.18 -10.86 -2.32
#